data_AF-A0A133Y5B5-F1
#
_entry.id   AF-A0A133Y5B5-F1
#
_cell.length_a   1.000
_cell.length_b   1.000
_cell.length_c   1.000
_cell.angle_alpha   90.00
_cell.angle_beta   90.00
_cell.angle_gamma   90.00
#
_symmetry.space_group_name_H-M   'P 1'
#
loop_
_entity.id
_entity.type
_entity.pdbx_description
1 polymer ?
#
loop_
_entity_poly.entity_id
_entity_poly.type
_entity_poly.pdbx_seq_one_letter_code
_entity_poly.pdbx_strand_id
1 'polypeptide(L)'
;MRKIFLFVFMVVITAWVSTSCRMAPSTDLGDTVEAKYFEPYDSTKHKTTRQQAHPVPIQDSLDIYVIGPASTSDRVQLLSYPSRRDTMVYVKGRHIKVVGNADFYHVVRAKFWISEAGDTLVTRLEEIKDIVPDQEEATKADRNKE
;
A
#
# COMPACT_ATOMS: atom_id res chain seq x y z
N MET A 1 -38.26 -38.86 60.68
CA MET A 1 -37.70 -37.58 61.17
C MET A 1 -36.43 -37.10 60.42
N ARG A 2 -35.46 -37.97 60.08
CA ARG A 2 -34.19 -37.54 59.43
C ARG A 2 -34.33 -36.80 58.09
N LYS A 3 -35.29 -37.20 57.24
CA LYS A 3 -35.56 -36.55 55.93
C LYS A 3 -36.16 -35.14 56.06
N ILE A 4 -36.96 -34.93 57.11
CA ILE A 4 -37.58 -33.62 57.41
C ILE A 4 -36.50 -32.66 57.93
N PHE A 5 -35.58 -33.16 58.75
CA PHE A 5 -34.45 -32.38 59.24
C PHE A 5 -33.54 -31.89 58.10
N LEU A 6 -33.25 -32.76 57.11
CA LEU A 6 -32.49 -32.39 55.92
C LEU A 6 -33.20 -31.33 55.06
N PHE A 7 -34.53 -31.44 54.93
CA PHE A 7 -35.31 -30.48 54.16
C PHE A 7 -35.31 -29.09 54.81
N VAL A 8 -35.50 -29.02 56.13
CA VAL A 8 -35.43 -27.74 56.87
C VAL A 8 -34.02 -27.14 56.81
N PHE A 9 -32.97 -27.96 56.89
CA PHE A 9 -31.59 -27.49 56.78
C PHE A 9 -31.28 -26.90 55.39
N MET A 10 -31.82 -27.51 54.33
CA MET A 10 -31.69 -26.98 52.95
C MET A 10 -32.40 -25.63 52.76
N VAL A 11 -33.58 -25.46 53.35
CA VAL A 11 -34.31 -24.17 53.29
C VAL A 11 -33.56 -23.06 54.02
N VAL A 12 -32.91 -23.36 55.15
CA VAL A 12 -32.10 -22.37 55.88
C VAL A 12 -30.83 -22.00 55.10
N ILE A 13 -30.14 -22.96 54.50
CA ILE A 13 -28.93 -22.69 53.68
C ILE A 13 -29.26 -21.79 52.48
N THR A 14 -30.37 -22.05 51.78
CA THR A 14 -30.75 -21.28 50.59
C THR A 14 -31.10 -19.83 50.92
N ALA A 15 -31.71 -19.55 52.08
CA ALA A 15 -32.01 -18.19 52.51
C ALA A 15 -30.77 -17.35 52.86
N TRP A 16 -29.67 -17.98 53.29
CA TRP A 16 -28.43 -17.29 53.69
C TRP A 16 -27.57 -16.89 52.48
N VAL A 17 -27.74 -17.55 51.32
CA VAL A 17 -26.98 -17.23 50.09
C VAL A 17 -27.56 -16.00 49.36
N SER A 18 -28.85 -15.72 49.53
CA SER A 18 -29.56 -14.64 48.83
C SER A 18 -29.31 -13.21 49.34
N THR A 19 -28.57 -13.01 50.44
CA THR A 19 -28.26 -11.66 50.97
C THR A 19 -26.96 -11.06 50.44
N SER A 20 -26.26 -11.71 49.50
CA SER A 20 -24.95 -11.26 49.00
C SER A 20 -24.96 -10.46 47.70
N CYS A 21 -26.08 -9.83 47.34
CA CYS A 21 -26.07 -8.82 46.26
C CYS A 21 -25.40 -7.53 46.76
N ARG A 22 -24.06 -7.51 46.78
CA ARG A 22 -23.32 -6.25 46.83
C ARG A 22 -23.64 -5.51 45.54
N MET A 23 -24.45 -4.46 45.62
CA MET A 23 -24.63 -3.50 44.54
C MET A 23 -23.23 -3.06 44.07
N ALA A 24 -22.92 -3.31 42.79
CA ALA A 24 -21.64 -2.90 42.23
C ALA A 24 -21.48 -1.39 42.44
N PRO A 25 -20.31 -0.88 42.88
CA PRO A 25 -20.09 0.55 43.02
C PRO A 25 -20.39 1.21 41.69
N SER A 26 -21.30 2.19 41.66
CA SER A 26 -21.51 3.00 40.47
C SER A 26 -20.21 3.73 40.18
N THR A 27 -19.54 3.39 39.08
CA THR A 27 -18.39 4.13 38.59
C THR A 27 -18.88 5.50 38.12
N ASP A 28 -18.78 6.50 38.99
CA ASP A 28 -18.85 7.89 38.57
C ASP A 28 -17.55 8.16 37.80
N LEU A 29 -17.63 8.07 36.47
CA LEU A 29 -16.49 8.23 35.58
C LEU A 29 -16.03 9.70 35.49
N GLY A 30 -16.62 10.61 36.27
CA GLY A 30 -16.29 12.03 36.22
C GLY A 30 -16.52 12.62 34.84
N ASP A 31 -15.94 13.80 34.61
CA ASP A 31 -16.04 14.59 33.39
C ASP A 31 -15.38 13.89 32.18
N THR A 32 -16.03 12.84 31.70
CA THR A 32 -15.65 12.09 30.50
C THR A 32 -16.35 12.73 29.32
N VAL A 33 -15.59 13.51 28.58
CA VAL A 33 -16.02 14.12 27.33
C VAL A 33 -16.39 13.00 26.35
N GLU A 34 -17.58 13.08 25.74
CA GLU A 34 -18.10 12.06 24.82
C GLU A 34 -17.04 11.66 23.77
N ALA A 35 -16.92 10.35 23.49
CA ALA A 35 -15.93 9.79 22.58
C ALA A 35 -15.94 10.43 21.17
N LYS A 36 -17.07 11.04 20.76
CA LYS A 36 -17.19 11.80 19.50
C LYS A 36 -16.21 12.97 19.37
N TYR A 37 -15.74 13.54 20.49
CA TYR A 37 -14.73 14.60 20.49
C TYR A 37 -13.30 14.06 20.39
N PHE A 38 -13.12 12.76 20.63
CA PHE A 38 -11.83 12.04 20.53
C PHE A 38 -11.74 11.17 19.28
N GLU A 39 -12.81 11.03 18.50
CA GLU A 39 -12.75 10.34 17.22
C GLU A 39 -11.68 11.03 16.35
N PRO A 40 -10.59 10.33 15.98
CA PRO A 40 -9.62 10.88 15.07
C PRO A 40 -10.36 11.21 13.78
N TYR A 41 -10.07 12.39 13.25
CA TYR A 41 -10.72 12.95 12.06
C TYR A 41 -10.86 11.89 10.96
N ASP A 42 -12.11 11.48 10.73
CA ASP A 42 -12.47 10.41 9.81
C ASP A 42 -12.39 10.93 8.36
N SER A 43 -11.20 10.78 7.77
CA SER A 43 -10.89 11.23 6.39
C SER A 43 -11.80 10.62 5.31
N THR A 44 -12.61 9.61 5.65
CA THR A 44 -13.54 8.94 4.74
C THR A 44 -14.83 9.74 4.46
N LYS A 45 -15.17 10.73 5.31
CA LYS A 45 -16.38 11.56 5.16
C LYS A 45 -16.17 12.85 4.37
N HIS A 46 -14.94 13.14 3.95
CA HIS A 46 -14.68 14.21 3.01
C HIS A 46 -15.12 13.78 1.61
N LYS A 47 -16.37 14.12 1.27
CA LYS A 47 -16.73 14.42 -0.12
C LYS A 47 -15.86 15.59 -0.60
N THR A 48 -14.67 15.26 -1.06
CA THR A 48 -14.10 15.69 -2.34
C THR A 48 -14.36 17.14 -2.73
N THR A 49 -13.87 18.09 -1.93
CA THR A 49 -13.24 19.30 -2.51
C THR A 49 -11.73 19.22 -2.31
N ARG A 50 -11.17 18.01 -2.42
CA ARG A 50 -9.82 17.88 -2.97
C ARG A 50 -9.99 18.35 -4.40
N GLN A 51 -9.38 19.47 -4.76
CA GLN A 51 -9.21 19.87 -6.15
C GLN A 51 -8.93 18.60 -6.92
N GLN A 52 -9.93 18.16 -7.70
CA GLN A 52 -9.77 17.00 -8.56
C GLN A 52 -8.80 17.52 -9.61
N ALA A 53 -7.50 17.43 -9.32
CA ALA A 53 -6.47 17.41 -10.33
C ALA A 53 -6.99 16.34 -11.29
N HIS A 54 -7.55 16.80 -12.41
CA HIS A 54 -8.09 15.90 -13.41
C HIS A 54 -6.94 14.94 -13.67
N PRO A 55 -7.11 13.62 -13.45
CA PRO A 55 -6.04 12.69 -13.73
C PRO A 55 -5.78 12.86 -15.21
N VAL A 56 -4.71 13.59 -15.54
CA VAL A 56 -4.25 13.69 -16.92
C VAL A 56 -4.04 12.24 -17.33
N PRO A 57 -4.68 11.77 -18.40
CA PRO A 57 -4.46 10.42 -18.89
C PRO A 57 -3.01 10.36 -19.36
N ILE A 58 -2.12 9.94 -18.45
CA ILE A 58 -0.73 9.67 -18.78
C ILE A 58 -0.74 8.33 -19.49
N GLN A 59 -0.62 8.39 -20.81
CA GLN A 59 -0.49 7.20 -21.64
C GLN A 59 0.95 6.69 -21.50
N ASP A 60 1.08 5.47 -20.98
CA ASP A 60 2.38 4.82 -20.89
C ASP A 60 2.84 4.33 -22.27
N SER A 61 4.13 4.48 -22.51
CA SER A 61 4.82 4.00 -23.69
C SER A 61 4.93 2.47 -23.67
N LEU A 62 4.73 1.85 -24.82
CA LEU A 62 4.98 0.43 -25.02
C LEU A 62 6.49 0.23 -25.28
N ASP A 63 7.05 -0.87 -24.76
CA ASP A 63 8.46 -1.28 -24.89
C ASP A 63 9.53 -0.43 -24.17
N ILE A 64 9.17 0.73 -23.64
CA ILE A 64 10.07 1.61 -22.86
C ILE A 64 9.75 1.48 -21.37
N TYR A 65 10.79 1.25 -20.59
CA TYR A 65 10.66 0.97 -19.16
C TYR A 65 11.74 1.68 -18.36
N VAL A 66 11.47 1.89 -17.08
CA VAL A 66 12.48 2.30 -16.09
C VAL A 66 12.93 1.06 -15.32
N ILE A 67 14.23 0.90 -15.12
CA ILE A 67 14.75 -0.23 -14.33
C ILE A 67 14.46 0.00 -12.85
N GLY A 68 13.83 -0.99 -12.24
CA GLY A 68 13.41 -0.95 -10.84
C GLY A 68 14.48 -1.45 -9.86
N PRO A 69 14.44 -0.97 -8.61
CA PRO A 69 15.41 -1.33 -7.57
C PRO A 69 15.35 -2.79 -7.13
N ALA A 70 14.24 -3.49 -7.36
CA ALA A 70 14.11 -4.93 -7.09
C ALA A 70 14.65 -5.80 -8.24
N SER A 71 15.39 -5.23 -9.19
CA SER A 71 16.12 -5.99 -10.20
C SER A 71 17.29 -6.75 -9.55
N THR A 72 17.44 -8.03 -9.91
CA THR A 72 18.52 -8.91 -9.41
C THR A 72 19.44 -9.35 -10.55
N SER A 73 20.40 -10.25 -10.28
CA SER A 73 21.25 -10.84 -11.33
C SER A 73 20.43 -11.58 -12.38
N ASP A 74 19.37 -12.27 -11.95
CA ASP A 74 18.62 -13.22 -12.79
C ASP A 74 17.31 -12.65 -13.30
N ARG A 75 16.78 -11.63 -12.63
CA ARG A 75 15.49 -11.02 -12.95
C ARG A 75 15.63 -9.52 -13.13
N VAL A 76 14.82 -8.96 -14.02
CA VAL A 76 14.73 -7.50 -14.22
C VAL A 76 13.35 -7.02 -13.84
N GLN A 77 13.31 -6.00 -12.98
CA GLN A 77 12.10 -5.26 -12.69
C GLN A 77 12.02 -4.09 -13.67
N LEU A 78 10.95 -4.05 -14.45
CA LEU A 78 10.65 -2.99 -15.39
C LEU A 78 9.43 -2.23 -14.87
N LEU A 79 9.55 -0.92 -14.72
CA LEU A 79 8.44 -0.02 -14.42
C LEU A 79 7.95 0.64 -15.70
N SER A 80 6.66 0.90 -15.80
CA SER A 80 6.09 1.61 -16.93
C SER A 80 6.71 3.00 -17.10
N TYR A 81 6.88 3.43 -18.34
CA TYR A 81 7.35 4.77 -18.66
C TYR A 81 6.23 5.56 -19.35
N PRO A 82 5.96 6.83 -18.98
CA PRO A 82 6.65 7.62 -17.94
C PRO A 82 6.05 7.47 -16.55
N SER A 83 4.87 6.84 -16.38
CA SER A 83 4.12 6.92 -15.12
C SER A 83 4.76 6.19 -13.94
N ARG A 84 5.59 5.16 -14.19
CA ARG A 84 6.24 4.28 -13.20
C ARG A 84 5.26 3.62 -12.22
N ARG A 85 3.99 3.49 -12.61
CA ARG A 85 2.94 2.91 -11.75
C ARG A 85 2.93 1.40 -11.86
N ASP A 86 2.98 0.90 -13.08
CA ASP A 86 2.92 -0.53 -13.33
C ASP A 86 4.33 -1.11 -13.22
N THR A 87 4.40 -2.25 -12.55
CA THR A 87 5.65 -2.96 -12.31
C THR A 87 5.52 -4.37 -12.85
N MET A 88 6.49 -4.78 -13.65
CA MET A 88 6.56 -6.10 -14.24
C MET A 88 7.95 -6.69 -14.01
N VAL A 89 8.02 -7.97 -13.65
CA VAL A 89 9.28 -8.65 -13.30
C VAL A 89 9.48 -9.82 -14.24
N TYR A 90 10.52 -9.74 -15.06
CA TYR A 90 10.87 -10.77 -16.03
C TYR A 90 12.17 -11.46 -15.69
N VAL A 91 12.33 -12.67 -16.20
CA VAL A 91 13.60 -13.40 -16.13
C VAL A 91 14.53 -12.90 -17.24
N LYS A 92 15.80 -12.68 -16.91
CA LYS A 92 16.82 -12.32 -17.89
C LYS A 92 17.23 -13.57 -18.65
N GLY A 93 17.38 -13.45 -19.97
CA GLY A 93 18.01 -14.50 -20.77
C GLY A 93 19.43 -14.76 -20.27
N ARG A 94 19.88 -16.02 -20.34
CA ARG A 94 21.23 -16.43 -19.93
C ARG A 94 22.34 -15.58 -20.57
N HIS A 95 22.12 -15.14 -21.80
CA HIS A 95 23.00 -14.22 -22.53
C HIS A 95 22.22 -12.95 -22.89
N ILE A 96 22.07 -12.05 -21.92
CA ILE A 96 21.44 -10.76 -22.13
C ILE A 96 22.44 -9.78 -22.77
N LYS A 97 22.02 -9.10 -23.83
CA LYS A 97 22.80 -8.01 -24.42
C LYS A 97 22.35 -6.68 -23.81
N VAL A 98 23.29 -5.95 -23.21
CA VAL A 98 23.06 -4.61 -22.68
C VAL A 98 23.79 -3.60 -23.56
N VAL A 99 23.10 -2.56 -23.98
CA VAL A 99 23.67 -1.45 -24.76
C VAL A 99 23.47 -0.16 -23.96
N GLY A 100 24.57 0.50 -23.58
CA GLY A 100 24.53 1.66 -22.69
C GLY A 100 24.47 1.25 -21.22
N ASN A 101 23.79 2.05 -20.40
CA ASN A 101 23.58 1.80 -18.98
C ASN A 101 22.20 1.20 -18.70
N ALA A 102 22.18 0.06 -18.00
CA ALA A 102 20.98 -0.62 -17.53
C ALA A 102 20.98 -0.78 -16.00
N ASP A 103 21.57 0.19 -15.29
CA ASP A 103 21.49 0.30 -13.84
C ASP A 103 20.11 0.81 -13.39
N PHE A 104 19.90 0.80 -12.08
CA PHE A 104 18.65 1.24 -11.47
C PHE A 104 18.26 2.66 -11.90
N TYR A 105 16.97 2.85 -12.14
CA TYR A 105 16.33 4.12 -12.52
C TYR A 105 16.69 4.66 -13.92
N HIS A 106 17.48 3.93 -14.70
CA HIS A 106 17.71 4.24 -16.12
C HIS A 106 16.50 3.85 -16.97
N VAL A 107 16.26 4.64 -18.03
CA VAL A 107 15.21 4.37 -19.01
C VAL A 107 15.79 3.49 -20.12
N VAL A 108 15.13 2.37 -20.36
CA VAL A 108 15.60 1.35 -21.28
C VAL A 108 14.48 0.86 -22.19
N ARG A 109 14.84 0.51 -23.42
CA ARG A 109 13.99 -0.29 -24.30
C ARG A 109 14.27 -1.77 -24.03
N ALA A 110 13.25 -2.53 -23.67
CA ALA A 110 13.37 -3.95 -23.41
C ALA A 110 12.92 -4.78 -24.62
N LYS A 111 13.72 -5.76 -25.02
CA LYS A 111 13.35 -6.75 -26.04
C LYS A 111 13.06 -8.09 -25.39
N PHE A 112 11.85 -8.58 -25.59
CA PHE A 112 11.40 -9.87 -25.09
C PHE A 112 11.57 -10.96 -26.14
N TRP A 113 11.90 -12.16 -25.68
CA TRP A 113 11.76 -13.40 -26.41
C TRP A 113 10.65 -14.22 -25.75
N ILE A 114 9.73 -14.71 -26.57
CA ILE A 114 8.57 -15.48 -26.13
C ILE A 114 8.81 -16.92 -26.59
N SER A 115 8.83 -17.85 -25.64
CA SER A 115 8.89 -19.28 -25.90
C SER A 115 7.56 -19.78 -26.47
N GLU A 116 7.57 -20.90 -27.19
CA GLU A 116 6.34 -21.55 -27.68
C GLU A 116 5.39 -21.94 -26.52
N ALA A 117 5.94 -22.16 -25.32
CA ALA A 117 5.18 -22.41 -24.09
C ALA A 117 4.55 -21.14 -23.46
N GLY A 118 4.88 -19.95 -23.98
CA GLY A 118 4.39 -18.66 -23.48
C GLY A 118 5.30 -17.97 -22.45
N ASP A 119 6.44 -18.56 -22.10
CA ASP A 119 7.41 -17.93 -21.21
C ASP A 119 8.06 -16.70 -21.86
N THR A 120 8.17 -15.61 -21.09
CA THR A 120 8.74 -14.34 -21.56
C THR A 120 10.09 -14.05 -20.90
N LEU A 121 11.12 -13.84 -21.73
CA LEU A 121 12.50 -13.60 -21.29
C LEU A 121 13.04 -12.31 -21.88
N VAL A 122 13.78 -11.54 -21.08
CA VAL A 122 14.44 -10.33 -21.57
C VAL A 122 15.78 -10.70 -22.19
N THR A 123 15.92 -10.43 -23.49
CA THR A 123 17.12 -10.77 -24.26
C THR A 123 18.02 -9.57 -24.53
N ARG A 124 17.44 -8.37 -24.60
CA ARG A 124 18.19 -7.13 -24.80
C ARG A 124 17.62 -5.98 -24.00
N LEU A 125 18.51 -5.16 -23.45
CA LEU A 125 18.20 -3.86 -22.86
C LEU A 125 19.05 -2.79 -23.56
N GLU A 126 18.40 -1.75 -24.08
CA GLU A 126 19.05 -0.61 -24.73
C GLU A 126 18.72 0.66 -23.96
N GLU A 127 19.72 1.35 -23.45
CA GLU A 127 19.54 2.64 -22.78
C GLU A 127 19.04 3.70 -23.77
N ILE A 128 18.03 4.46 -23.37
CA ILE A 128 17.55 5.60 -24.15
C ILE A 128 17.98 6.88 -23.42
N LYS A 129 18.91 7.62 -24.03
CA LYS A 129 19.45 8.87 -23.47
C LYS A 129 18.66 10.11 -23.87
N ASP A 130 17.94 10.03 -25.00
CA ASP A 130 17.32 11.19 -25.64
C ASP A 130 15.88 11.47 -25.18
N ILE A 131 15.41 10.80 -24.12
CA ILE A 131 14.10 11.12 -23.56
C ILE A 131 14.30 12.26 -22.56
N VAL A 132 14.52 13.45 -23.11
CA VAL A 132 14.42 14.70 -22.36
C VAL A 132 12.94 14.88 -22.02
N PRO A 133 12.50 14.76 -20.75
CA PRO A 133 11.23 15.36 -20.40
C PRO A 133 11.41 16.87 -20.58
N ASP A 134 10.49 17.53 -21.28
CA ASP A 134 10.37 18.99 -21.44
C ASP A 134 10.16 19.70 -20.09
N GLN A 135 11.10 19.56 -19.15
CA GLN A 135 11.06 20.12 -17.81
C GLN A 135 12.28 21.03 -17.54
N GLU A 136 13.20 21.18 -18.49
CA GLU A 136 14.35 22.09 -18.35
C GLU A 136 14.13 23.49 -18.96
N GLU A 137 13.11 23.71 -19.81
CA GLU A 137 12.84 25.05 -20.36
C GLU A 137 12.17 26.01 -19.37
N ALA A 138 11.53 25.50 -18.31
CA ALA A 138 10.88 26.36 -17.30
C ALA A 138 11.87 27.12 -16.40
N THR A 139 13.14 26.67 -16.30
CA THR A 139 14.13 27.31 -15.41
C THR A 139 15.06 28.33 -16.11
N LYS A 140 14.94 28.48 -17.43
CA LYS A 140 15.65 29.52 -18.19
C LYS A 140 14.82 30.78 -18.45
N ALA A 141 13.49 30.69 -18.39
CA ALA A 141 12.61 31.85 -18.59
C ALA A 141 12.66 32.86 -17.42
N ASP A 142 12.96 32.41 -16.20
CA ASP A 142 13.04 33.29 -15.01
C ASP A 142 14.40 33.96 -14.82
N ARG A 143 15.42 33.60 -15.60
CA ARG A 143 16.78 34.19 -15.47
C ARG A 143 17.08 35.34 -16.43
N ASN A 144 16.16 35.65 -17.35
CA ASN A 144 16.29 36.77 -18.29
C ASN A 144 15.41 37.97 -17.90
N LYS A 145 15.05 38.09 -16.61
CA LYS A 145 14.19 39.16 -16.09
C LYS A 145 14.83 39.97 -14.95
N GLU A 146 16.16 39.93 -14.85
CA GLU A 146 16.96 40.93 -14.13
C GLU A 146 17.78 41.77 -15.11
#